data_AF-A0A815A2T6-F1
#
_entry.id   AF-A0A815A2T6-F1
#
_cell.length_a   1.000
_cell.length_b   1.000
_cell.length_c   1.000
_cell.angle_alpha   90.00
_cell.angle_beta   90.00
_cell.angle_gamma   90.00
#
_symmetry.space_group_name_H-M   'P 1'
#
loop_
_entity.id
_entity.type
_entity.pdbx_description
1 polymer ?
#
loop_
_entity_poly.entity_id
_entity_poly.type
_entity_poly.pdbx_seq_one_letter_code
_entity_poly.pdbx_strand_id
1 'polypeptide(L)'
;MTSNVIFQHRQRFQRVFVRSFFGLFTEYETPKLVVIHSLSLTILLRLMQAILLIYSILYLLLYEKGYQKQDTSIVSSVTLKVKGIGYIHTAQNGTLIIDVADYIIPPSENNAIFIMSSYGQTDQIRSKCSESSLLKEAECDNDNECQNKPFSPRANGRWTGRCILPSDGQISNDTLSKTKSSKGLCEYAGWCPPENDEASPALINEVLNFTIFIKNFIEFPVFAVKHKNMVDDLKPCVFHANLSKDCPIFTLDYIVNQAEKDAEERDLMLRLGGVISVKLDWDCDLDRGIKLCKPEYTFARLDVPFREKPFSRGFNFRYAFHWKSTYENHRTLTKAYGLRLIIAVSGKAGKFDSITLSLNTGSLVGIFGLATFFCDIILLHLSKKSRTYRKHVFETVLSRTRLNSVFQRPPDLTQIDIKEKSTILETTTSRTDLVNAMYENNTKSLRKTSSTRPLTLTNSEKMKVHPEEE
;
A
#
# COMPACT_ATOMS: atom_id res chain seq x y z
N MET A 1 -36.94 -75.43 -9.97
CA MET A 1 -35.73 -75.31 -10.82
C MET A 1 -35.40 -73.87 -11.24
N THR A 2 -35.94 -72.82 -10.61
CA THR A 2 -35.73 -71.42 -11.02
C THR A 2 -34.93 -70.56 -10.02
N SER A 3 -34.65 -71.06 -8.81
CA SER A 3 -33.95 -70.28 -7.78
C SER A 3 -32.41 -70.34 -7.86
N ASN A 4 -31.84 -71.34 -8.55
CA ASN A 4 -30.38 -71.53 -8.64
C ASN A 4 -29.72 -70.69 -9.74
N VAL A 5 -30.48 -70.20 -10.73
CA VAL A 5 -29.94 -69.41 -11.85
C VAL A 5 -29.74 -67.94 -11.45
N ILE A 6 -30.62 -67.39 -10.60
CA ILE A 6 -30.54 -65.99 -10.12
C ILE A 6 -29.36 -65.81 -9.15
N PHE A 7 -29.06 -66.83 -8.32
CA PHE A 7 -27.97 -66.77 -7.35
C PHE A 7 -26.58 -66.83 -8.01
N GLN A 8 -26.42 -67.63 -9.08
CA GLN A 8 -25.17 -67.67 -9.86
C GLN A 8 -24.91 -66.37 -10.64
N HIS A 9 -25.95 -65.73 -11.19
CA HIS A 9 -25.80 -64.46 -11.92
C HIS A 9 -25.36 -63.31 -11.00
N ARG A 10 -25.87 -63.26 -9.76
CA ARG A 10 -25.50 -62.23 -8.76
C ARG A 10 -24.04 -62.35 -8.29
N GLN A 11 -23.54 -63.58 -8.11
CA GLN A 11 -22.13 -63.82 -7.76
C GLN A 11 -21.16 -63.54 -8.92
N ARG A 12 -21.53 -63.82 -10.17
CA ARG A 12 -20.72 -63.47 -11.35
C ARG A 12 -20.64 -61.96 -11.57
N PHE A 13 -21.75 -61.25 -11.40
CA PHE A 13 -21.79 -59.79 -11.53
C PHE A 13 -21.01 -59.09 -10.42
N GLN A 14 -21.11 -59.56 -9.17
CA GLN A 14 -20.26 -59.08 -8.07
C GLN A 14 -18.77 -59.37 -8.33
N ARG A 15 -18.40 -60.55 -8.84
CA ARG A 15 -16.98 -60.84 -9.15
C ARG A 15 -16.43 -60.01 -10.30
N VAL A 16 -17.21 -59.71 -11.33
CA VAL A 16 -16.80 -58.84 -12.46
C VAL A 16 -16.73 -57.39 -12.02
N PHE A 17 -17.70 -56.91 -11.24
CA PHE A 17 -17.69 -55.55 -10.68
C PHE A 17 -16.55 -55.36 -9.69
N VAL A 18 -16.28 -56.33 -8.81
CA VAL A 18 -15.13 -56.34 -7.90
C VAL A 18 -13.82 -56.41 -8.68
N ARG A 19 -13.71 -57.23 -9.73
CA ARG A 19 -12.51 -57.24 -10.61
C ARG A 19 -12.31 -55.92 -11.34
N SER A 20 -13.37 -55.29 -11.83
CA SER A 20 -13.30 -54.01 -12.54
C SER A 20 -13.00 -52.86 -11.57
N PHE A 21 -13.53 -52.91 -10.35
CA PHE A 21 -13.28 -51.94 -9.29
C PHE A 21 -11.85 -52.08 -8.74
N PHE A 22 -11.36 -53.30 -8.50
CA PHE A 22 -9.95 -53.54 -8.15
C PHE A 22 -9.02 -53.25 -9.31
N GLY A 23 -9.42 -53.51 -10.57
CA GLY A 23 -8.69 -53.15 -11.79
C GLY A 23 -8.31 -51.67 -11.80
N LEU A 24 -9.26 -50.79 -11.49
CA LEU A 24 -9.03 -49.35 -11.35
C LEU A 24 -7.98 -48.96 -10.28
N PHE A 25 -7.80 -49.76 -9.22
CA PHE A 25 -6.77 -49.53 -8.20
C PHE A 25 -5.44 -50.24 -8.49
N THR A 26 -5.39 -51.12 -9.49
CA THR A 26 -4.19 -51.93 -9.83
C THR A 26 -3.60 -51.62 -11.21
N GLU A 27 -4.30 -50.83 -12.02
CA GLU A 27 -3.84 -50.43 -13.35
C GLU A 27 -3.04 -49.12 -13.27
N TYR A 28 -1.81 -49.15 -13.78
CA TYR A 28 -0.92 -48.00 -13.87
C TYR A 28 -0.70 -47.65 -15.34
N GLU A 29 -1.31 -46.55 -15.77
CA GLU A 29 -1.16 -46.04 -17.14
C GLU A 29 0.14 -45.23 -17.29
N THR A 30 0.91 -45.52 -18.33
CA THR A 30 2.13 -44.76 -18.67
C THR A 30 2.03 -44.22 -20.09
N PRO A 31 2.43 -42.96 -20.33
CA PRO A 31 2.44 -42.42 -21.69
C PRO A 31 3.54 -43.10 -22.51
N LYS A 32 3.22 -43.43 -23.77
CA LYS A 32 4.21 -43.89 -24.74
C LYS A 32 5.08 -42.69 -25.16
N LEU A 33 6.38 -42.73 -24.84
CA LEU A 33 7.32 -41.66 -25.15
C LEU A 33 8.07 -41.93 -26.46
N VAL A 34 8.30 -40.88 -27.24
CA VAL A 34 9.12 -40.92 -28.47
C VAL A 34 10.48 -40.31 -28.16
N VAL A 35 11.55 -41.10 -28.29
CA VAL A 35 12.92 -40.63 -28.07
C VAL A 35 13.55 -40.21 -29.40
N ILE A 36 14.03 -38.98 -29.47
CA ILE A 36 14.62 -38.40 -30.69
C ILE A 36 16.10 -38.13 -30.46
N HIS A 37 16.96 -38.87 -31.16
CA HIS A 37 18.40 -38.67 -31.10
C HIS A 37 18.83 -37.51 -32.02
N SER A 38 18.93 -36.31 -31.46
CA SER A 38 19.53 -35.16 -32.16
C SER A 38 20.33 -34.27 -31.21
N LEU A 39 21.56 -33.94 -31.61
CA LEU A 39 22.48 -33.18 -30.76
C LEU A 39 21.99 -31.75 -30.52
N SER A 40 21.52 -31.06 -31.56
CA SER A 40 21.09 -29.66 -31.47
C SER A 40 19.88 -29.45 -30.54
N LEU A 41 18.87 -30.34 -30.61
CA LEU A 41 17.69 -30.23 -29.72
C LEU A 41 18.02 -30.66 -28.29
N THR A 42 18.89 -31.64 -28.12
CA THR A 42 19.35 -32.06 -26.78
C THR A 42 20.10 -30.93 -26.10
N ILE A 43 21.02 -30.26 -26.80
CA ILE A 43 21.75 -29.09 -26.27
C ILE A 43 20.76 -27.97 -25.93
N LEU A 44 19.81 -27.66 -26.82
CA LEU A 44 18.81 -26.63 -26.59
C LEU A 44 17.96 -26.91 -25.35
N LEU A 45 17.44 -28.13 -25.21
CA LEU A 45 16.63 -28.54 -24.06
C LEU A 45 17.43 -28.48 -22.76
N ARG A 46 18.66 -29.01 -22.76
CA ARG A 46 19.53 -28.99 -21.57
C ARG A 46 19.94 -27.56 -21.19
N LEU A 47 20.20 -26.70 -22.17
CA LEU A 47 20.51 -25.29 -21.93
C LEU A 47 19.31 -24.55 -21.32
N MET A 48 18.10 -24.73 -21.87
CA MET A 48 16.89 -24.14 -21.30
C MET A 48 16.63 -24.64 -19.88
N GLN A 49 16.75 -25.95 -19.64
CA GLN A 49 16.64 -26.53 -18.30
C GLN A 49 17.68 -25.97 -17.34
N ALA A 50 18.95 -25.82 -17.77
CA ALA A 50 20.00 -25.25 -16.95
C ALA A 50 19.71 -23.78 -16.59
N ILE A 51 19.27 -22.97 -17.54
CA ILE A 51 18.89 -21.56 -17.30
C ILE A 51 17.74 -21.48 -16.29
N LEU A 52 16.69 -22.28 -16.48
CA LEU A 52 15.55 -22.32 -15.55
C LEU A 52 15.97 -22.79 -14.15
N LEU A 53 16.83 -23.81 -14.06
CA LEU A 53 17.37 -24.30 -12.79
C LEU A 53 18.16 -23.22 -12.07
N ILE A 54 19.08 -22.55 -12.78
CA ILE A 54 19.92 -21.48 -12.22
C ILE A 54 19.04 -20.32 -11.73
N TYR A 55 18.08 -19.87 -12.55
CA TYR A 55 17.13 -18.83 -12.15
C TYR A 55 16.33 -19.24 -10.92
N SER A 56 15.82 -20.47 -10.89
CA SER A 56 15.00 -20.97 -9.78
C SER A 56 15.78 -21.04 -8.47
N ILE A 57 17.02 -21.50 -8.50
CA ILE A 57 17.85 -21.62 -7.30
C ILE A 57 18.35 -20.23 -6.86
N LEU A 58 18.96 -19.46 -7.76
CA LEU A 58 19.60 -18.19 -7.40
C LEU A 58 18.59 -17.08 -7.10
N TYR A 59 17.56 -16.94 -7.93
CA TYR A 59 16.59 -15.85 -7.77
C TYR A 59 15.45 -16.26 -6.83
N LEU A 60 14.69 -17.31 -7.17
CA LEU A 60 13.48 -17.65 -6.40
C LEU A 60 13.78 -18.22 -5.01
N LEU A 61 14.75 -19.14 -4.88
CA LEU A 61 15.09 -19.72 -3.59
C LEU A 61 16.04 -18.83 -2.78
N LEU A 62 17.14 -18.34 -3.34
CA LEU A 62 18.15 -17.60 -2.56
C LEU A 62 17.84 -16.11 -2.42
N TYR A 63 17.52 -15.40 -3.51
CA TYR A 63 17.28 -13.95 -3.48
C TYR A 63 15.92 -13.59 -2.85
N GLU A 64 14.83 -14.20 -3.35
CA GLU A 64 13.47 -13.98 -2.82
C GLU A 64 13.18 -14.78 -1.53
N LYS A 65 14.12 -15.62 -1.09
CA LYS A 65 13.99 -16.50 0.07
C LYS A 65 12.73 -17.38 0.04
N GLY A 66 12.43 -17.99 -1.11
CA GLY A 66 11.26 -18.86 -1.28
C GLY A 66 11.21 -20.10 -0.36
N TYR A 67 12.24 -20.37 0.43
CA TYR A 67 12.21 -21.40 1.48
C TYR A 67 11.64 -20.90 2.82
N GLN A 68 11.42 -19.59 2.97
CA GLN A 68 10.90 -18.98 4.19
C GLN A 68 9.42 -18.68 4.05
N LYS A 69 8.66 -19.00 5.11
CA LYS A 69 7.36 -18.39 5.31
C LYS A 69 7.57 -16.94 5.71
N GLN A 70 6.82 -16.02 5.12
CA GLN A 70 6.89 -14.59 5.43
C GLN A 70 5.68 -14.17 6.28
N ASP A 71 5.95 -13.34 7.30
CA ASP A 71 4.95 -12.65 8.11
C ASP A 71 5.08 -11.14 7.90
N THR A 72 4.08 -10.52 7.29
CA THR A 72 3.98 -9.06 7.10
C THR A 72 3.03 -8.42 8.11
N SER A 73 2.41 -9.20 8.99
CA SER A 73 1.44 -8.74 9.99
C SER A 73 2.09 -8.27 11.28
N ILE A 74 3.08 -7.37 11.15
CA ILE A 74 3.80 -6.84 12.31
C ILE A 74 2.86 -6.07 13.25
N VAL A 75 2.86 -6.45 14.52
CA VAL A 75 2.21 -5.69 15.60
C VAL A 75 3.29 -4.85 16.27
N SER A 76 3.02 -3.56 16.48
CA SER A 76 4.00 -2.66 17.08
C SER A 76 3.42 -1.77 18.15
N SER A 77 4.26 -1.41 19.11
CA SER A 77 3.99 -0.41 20.14
C SER A 77 5.17 0.55 20.21
N VAL A 78 4.88 1.85 20.19
CA VAL A 78 5.89 2.91 20.23
C VAL A 78 5.67 3.76 21.48
N THR A 79 6.74 4.10 22.16
CA THR A 79 6.74 5.12 23.22
C THR A 79 7.88 6.09 22.99
N LEU A 80 7.56 7.38 23.01
CA LEU A 80 8.51 8.46 22.79
C LEU A 80 8.81 9.14 24.11
N LYS A 81 10.09 9.49 24.33
CA LYS A 81 10.51 10.29 25.48
C LYS A 81 11.47 11.37 25.04
N VAL A 82 11.09 12.62 25.26
CA VAL A 82 11.93 13.78 24.95
C VAL A 82 12.67 14.23 26.21
N LYS A 83 13.90 14.71 26.03
CA LYS A 83 14.69 15.38 27.05
C LYS A 83 15.40 16.57 26.44
N GLY A 84 15.35 17.69 27.15
CA GLY A 84 15.97 18.95 26.77
C GLY A 84 15.40 20.06 27.63
N ILE A 85 16.19 21.11 27.84
CA ILE A 85 15.76 22.34 28.49
C ILE A 85 16.02 23.43 27.48
N GLY A 86 15.02 24.28 27.24
CA GLY A 86 15.15 25.43 26.37
C GLY A 86 14.93 26.71 27.15
N TYR A 87 15.22 27.84 26.51
CA TYR A 87 14.89 29.15 27.08
C TYR A 87 14.40 30.11 26.00
N ILE A 88 13.61 31.10 26.43
CA ILE A 88 13.07 32.15 25.57
C ILE A 88 13.38 33.51 26.18
N HIS A 89 13.85 34.43 25.35
CA HIS A 89 13.97 35.84 25.73
C HIS A 89 12.67 36.56 25.42
N THR A 90 11.95 36.97 26.46
CA THR A 90 10.70 37.72 26.34
C THR A 90 10.94 39.17 26.71
N ALA A 91 10.44 40.11 25.90
CA ALA A 91 10.62 41.54 26.14
C ALA A 91 10.01 42.03 27.47
N GLN A 92 9.00 41.32 27.99
CA GLN A 92 8.23 41.71 29.18
C GLN A 92 8.66 40.99 30.48
N ASN A 93 9.11 39.72 30.39
CA ASN A 93 9.34 38.85 31.57
C ASN A 93 10.79 38.34 31.70
N GLY A 94 11.73 38.82 30.89
CA GLY A 94 13.12 38.36 30.91
C GLY A 94 13.31 36.99 30.25
N THR A 95 14.23 36.17 30.78
CA THR A 95 14.53 34.82 30.26
C THR A 95 13.65 33.79 30.94
N LEU A 96 12.73 33.18 30.19
CA LEU A 96 11.90 32.07 30.64
C LEU A 96 12.59 30.75 30.33
N ILE A 97 12.72 29.87 31.32
CA ILE A 97 13.24 28.51 31.15
C ILE A 97 12.05 27.58 30.94
N ILE A 98 12.16 26.69 29.96
CA ILE A 98 11.09 25.80 29.51
C ILE A 98 11.59 24.36 29.54
N ASP A 99 10.78 23.47 30.10
CA ASP A 99 11.10 22.04 30.20
C ASP A 99 10.14 21.15 29.40
N VAL A 100 10.35 19.83 29.51
CA VAL A 100 9.59 18.80 28.78
C VAL A 100 8.07 18.94 28.98
N ALA A 101 7.61 19.33 30.16
CA ALA A 101 6.19 19.44 30.46
C ALA A 101 5.54 20.66 29.77
N ASP A 102 6.34 21.67 29.43
CA ASP A 102 5.86 22.89 28.78
C ASP A 102 5.79 22.75 27.25
N TYR A 103 6.77 22.08 26.62
CA TYR A 103 6.85 22.00 25.15
C TYR A 103 6.30 20.72 24.53
N ILE A 104 5.92 19.70 25.31
CA ILE A 104 5.29 18.47 24.79
C ILE A 104 3.77 18.49 25.06
N ILE A 105 2.99 18.70 24.01
CA ILE A 105 1.54 18.92 24.12
C ILE A 105 0.78 18.17 23.00
N PRO A 106 -0.11 17.21 23.30
CA PRO A 106 -0.30 16.59 24.61
C PRO A 106 0.91 15.71 25.01
N PRO A 107 1.12 15.45 26.31
CA PRO A 107 2.20 14.58 26.78
C PRO A 107 2.05 13.11 26.39
N SER A 108 0.87 12.71 25.90
CA SER A 108 0.59 11.35 25.46
C SER A 108 -0.19 11.38 24.14
N GLU A 109 0.46 10.95 23.07
CA GLU A 109 -0.14 10.74 21.75
C GLU A 109 0.34 9.38 21.22
N ASN A 110 -0.56 8.63 20.60
CA ASN A 110 -0.24 7.30 20.06
C ASN A 110 0.57 7.45 18.78
N ASN A 111 1.75 6.82 18.72
CA ASN A 111 2.64 6.79 17.56
C ASN A 111 3.02 8.19 17.02
N ALA A 112 2.88 9.24 17.83
CA ALA A 112 3.27 10.58 17.45
C ALA A 112 3.67 11.39 18.68
N ILE A 113 4.36 12.50 18.45
CA ILE A 113 4.63 13.50 19.48
C ILE A 113 4.68 14.87 18.82
N PHE A 114 4.14 15.86 19.52
CA PHE A 114 4.31 17.25 19.16
C PHE A 114 5.37 17.89 20.06
N ILE A 115 6.33 18.56 19.45
CA ILE A 115 7.37 19.33 20.12
C ILE A 115 7.19 20.79 19.72
N MET A 116 6.74 21.60 20.68
CA MET A 116 6.64 23.05 20.50
C MET A 116 8.03 23.61 20.25
N SER A 117 8.18 24.40 19.18
CA SER A 117 9.42 25.06 18.81
C SER A 117 9.31 26.57 18.92
N SER A 118 8.12 27.12 18.70
CA SER A 118 7.82 28.52 18.94
C SER A 118 6.39 28.72 19.41
N TYR A 119 6.09 29.82 20.09
CA TYR A 119 4.71 30.14 20.46
C TYR A 119 4.43 31.64 20.51
N GLY A 120 3.14 31.97 20.37
CA GLY A 120 2.59 33.27 20.69
C GLY A 120 1.65 33.14 21.89
N GLN A 121 1.76 34.03 22.86
CA GLN A 121 0.92 34.06 24.05
C GLN A 121 0.17 35.38 24.13
N THR A 122 -1.12 35.32 24.48
CA THR A 122 -1.95 36.50 24.71
C THR A 122 -2.79 36.27 25.95
N ASP A 123 -2.59 37.11 26.97
CA ASP A 123 -3.43 37.11 28.17
C ASP A 123 -4.73 37.85 27.88
N GLN A 124 -5.85 37.20 28.16
CA GLN A 124 -7.17 37.65 27.76
C GLN A 124 -8.15 37.63 28.94
N ILE A 125 -9.09 38.57 28.90
CA ILE A 125 -10.24 38.68 29.79
C ILE A 125 -11.54 38.66 28.99
N ARG A 126 -12.67 38.34 29.64
CA ARG A 126 -13.97 38.49 28.97
C ARG A 126 -14.38 39.95 28.95
N SER A 127 -14.34 40.57 27.78
CA SER A 127 -14.69 41.98 27.59
C SER A 127 -15.18 42.24 26.17
N LYS A 128 -15.31 43.53 25.81
CA LYS A 128 -15.59 44.02 24.46
C LYS A 128 -14.36 44.77 23.95
N CYS A 129 -13.90 44.44 22.75
CA CYS A 129 -12.73 45.07 22.13
C CYS A 129 -12.86 45.07 20.61
N SER A 130 -12.02 45.87 19.94
CA SER A 130 -11.91 45.86 18.48
C SER A 130 -11.37 44.52 17.97
N GLU A 131 -11.87 44.06 16.84
CA GLU A 131 -11.37 42.88 16.13
C GLU A 131 -9.93 43.06 15.62
N SER A 132 -9.26 41.97 15.26
CA SER A 132 -7.91 42.00 14.66
C SER A 132 -7.91 42.67 13.28
N SER A 133 -6.88 43.48 13.01
CA SER A 133 -6.55 44.09 11.71
C SER A 133 -6.40 43.08 10.58
N LEU A 134 -6.10 41.82 10.90
CA LEU A 134 -5.91 40.75 9.91
C LEU A 134 -7.23 40.28 9.29
N LEU A 135 -8.35 40.50 9.97
CA LEU A 135 -9.67 40.11 9.50
C LEU A 135 -10.30 41.25 8.69
N LYS A 136 -10.00 41.30 7.39
CA LYS A 136 -10.57 42.32 6.46
C LYS A 136 -12.10 42.40 6.48
N GLU A 137 -12.77 41.29 6.78
CA GLU A 137 -14.24 41.22 6.89
C GLU A 137 -14.77 42.10 8.05
N ALA A 138 -13.96 42.37 9.07
CA ALA A 138 -14.29 43.19 10.23
C ALA A 138 -14.01 44.69 10.05
N GLU A 139 -13.43 45.12 8.92
CA GLU A 139 -13.26 46.53 8.60
C GLU A 139 -14.62 47.22 8.46
N CYS A 140 -14.77 48.39 9.06
CA CYS A 140 -15.99 49.18 9.06
C CYS A 140 -15.70 50.67 8.98
N ASP A 141 -16.61 51.41 8.35
CA ASP A 141 -16.60 52.88 8.34
C ASP A 141 -17.67 53.46 9.30
N ASN A 142 -18.71 52.68 9.64
CA ASN A 142 -19.80 53.05 10.55
C ASN A 142 -20.38 51.84 11.29
N ASP A 143 -21.17 52.09 12.35
CA ASP A 143 -21.81 51.06 13.18
C ASP A 143 -22.80 50.17 12.41
N ASN A 144 -23.53 50.74 11.44
CA ASN A 144 -24.55 50.00 10.68
C ASN A 144 -23.94 48.86 9.84
N GLU A 145 -22.69 49.02 9.39
CA GLU A 145 -21.97 47.95 8.71
C GLU A 145 -21.70 46.77 9.64
N CYS A 146 -21.27 47.01 10.89
CA CYS A 146 -21.00 45.95 11.86
C CYS A 146 -22.26 45.19 12.29
N GLN A 147 -23.43 45.85 12.29
CA GLN A 147 -24.72 45.22 12.62
C GLN A 147 -25.19 44.27 11.51
N ASN A 148 -24.99 44.66 10.25
CA ASN A 148 -25.55 43.96 9.08
C ASN A 148 -24.59 42.93 8.47
N LYS A 149 -23.33 42.87 8.90
CA LYS A 149 -22.38 41.88 8.37
C LYS A 149 -22.71 40.45 8.87
N PRO A 150 -22.57 39.44 8.00
CA PRO A 150 -22.73 38.04 8.42
C PRO A 150 -21.59 37.63 9.37
N PHE A 151 -21.89 36.72 10.29
CA PHE A 151 -20.88 36.19 11.21
C PHE A 151 -19.83 35.39 10.45
N SER A 152 -18.56 35.79 10.57
CA SER A 152 -17.43 35.05 10.04
C SER A 152 -16.95 34.00 11.03
N PRO A 153 -16.78 32.72 10.61
CA PRO A 153 -16.16 31.71 11.45
C PRO A 153 -14.73 32.03 11.91
N ARG A 154 -14.07 33.01 11.29
CA ARG A 154 -12.73 33.49 11.65
C ARG A 154 -12.74 34.60 12.70
N ALA A 155 -13.90 35.13 13.07
CA ALA A 155 -14.02 36.19 14.08
C ALA A 155 -13.65 35.66 15.47
N ASN A 156 -13.02 36.50 16.29
CA ASN A 156 -12.60 36.13 17.65
C ASN A 156 -13.76 36.12 18.65
N GLY A 157 -14.91 36.70 18.28
CA GLY A 157 -16.15 36.63 19.04
C GLY A 157 -17.35 37.18 18.28
N ARG A 158 -18.46 37.38 18.99
CA ARG A 158 -19.70 37.88 18.38
C ARG A 158 -19.63 39.40 18.25
N TRP A 159 -19.76 39.91 17.03
CA TRP A 159 -19.83 41.36 16.79
C TRP A 159 -21.03 41.99 17.48
N THR A 160 -20.78 43.11 18.15
CA THR A 160 -21.77 43.88 18.93
C THR A 160 -22.57 44.83 18.06
N GLY A 161 -22.07 45.17 16.87
CA GLY A 161 -22.67 46.16 15.97
C GLY A 161 -22.10 47.57 16.12
N ARG A 162 -21.06 47.79 16.93
CA ARG A 162 -20.32 49.06 16.99
C ARG A 162 -19.04 48.99 16.16
N CYS A 163 -18.69 50.08 15.49
CA CYS A 163 -17.43 50.26 14.77
C CYS A 163 -16.47 51.11 15.61
N ILE A 164 -15.28 50.58 15.91
CA ILE A 164 -14.23 51.32 16.62
C ILE A 164 -13.35 51.99 15.58
N LEU A 165 -13.46 53.31 15.46
CA LEU A 165 -12.62 54.10 14.56
C LEU A 165 -11.23 54.31 15.19
N PRO A 166 -10.15 54.48 14.39
CA PRO A 166 -8.80 54.73 14.89
C PRO A 166 -8.69 55.96 15.81
N SER A 167 -9.62 56.92 15.67
CA SER A 167 -9.74 58.12 16.49
C SER A 167 -10.38 57.90 17.87
N ASP A 168 -11.15 56.83 18.06
CA ASP A 168 -11.86 56.50 19.31
C ASP A 168 -11.08 55.51 20.19
N GLY A 169 -9.93 55.03 19.71
CA GLY A 169 -9.04 54.15 20.44
C GLY A 169 -8.36 54.87 21.60
N GLN A 170 -8.74 54.50 22.82
CA GLN A 170 -7.99 54.76 24.04
C GLN A 170 -6.50 54.48 23.83
N ILE A 171 -5.69 55.38 24.39
CA ILE A 171 -4.24 55.30 24.56
C ILE A 171 -3.84 53.90 25.07
N SER A 172 -3.57 52.97 24.17
CA SER A 172 -2.62 51.89 24.41
C SER A 172 -1.28 52.38 23.90
N ASN A 173 -0.33 52.58 24.81
CA ASN A 173 1.03 53.08 24.55
C ASN A 173 1.89 52.09 23.75
N ASP A 174 1.36 51.50 22.68
CA ASP A 174 2.13 50.67 21.78
C ASP A 174 2.39 51.46 20.50
N THR A 175 3.59 52.02 20.44
CA THR A 175 4.00 53.01 19.44
C THR A 175 4.47 52.33 18.16
N LEU A 176 3.69 51.37 17.65
CA LEU A 176 4.06 50.61 16.45
C LEU A 176 2.88 50.11 15.62
N SER A 177 1.76 50.84 15.57
CA SER A 177 0.72 50.57 14.57
C SER A 177 0.08 51.85 14.05
N LYS A 178 0.92 52.81 13.63
CA LYS A 178 0.48 54.04 12.95
C LYS A 178 0.43 53.91 11.42
N THR A 179 0.57 52.70 10.89
CA THR A 179 0.62 52.46 9.45
C THR A 179 -0.09 51.15 9.11
N LYS A 180 -1.39 51.20 8.76
CA LYS A 180 -1.93 50.58 7.51
C LYS A 180 -3.46 50.50 7.31
N SER A 181 -4.34 50.90 8.22
CA SER A 181 -5.77 51.02 7.90
C SER A 181 -6.36 52.33 8.37
N SER A 182 -6.82 53.14 7.42
CA SER A 182 -7.63 54.34 7.67
C SER A 182 -9.08 54.02 8.05
N LYS A 183 -9.46 52.74 8.07
CA LYS A 183 -10.79 52.22 8.39
C LYS A 183 -10.87 51.72 9.83
N GLY A 184 -12.05 51.82 10.45
CA GLY A 184 -12.31 51.25 11.76
C GLY A 184 -12.46 49.73 11.74
N LEU A 185 -12.55 49.14 12.93
CA LEU A 185 -12.72 47.70 13.14
C LEU A 185 -13.95 47.45 14.02
N CYS A 186 -14.74 46.43 13.68
CA CYS A 186 -15.94 46.10 14.46
C CYS A 186 -15.58 45.66 15.89
N GLU A 187 -16.36 46.13 16.87
CA GLU A 187 -16.28 45.70 18.27
C GLU A 187 -16.93 44.32 18.45
N TYR A 188 -16.23 43.38 19.06
CA TYR A 188 -16.76 42.06 19.39
C TYR A 188 -16.81 41.83 20.90
N ALA A 189 -17.76 41.01 21.34
CA ALA A 189 -17.86 40.52 22.70
C ALA A 189 -17.25 39.11 22.76
N GLY A 190 -16.24 38.92 23.60
CA GLY A 190 -15.48 37.68 23.66
C GLY A 190 -14.26 37.76 24.58
N TRP A 191 -13.21 37.04 24.23
CA TRP A 191 -11.93 37.08 24.92
C TRP A 191 -11.05 38.17 24.31
N CYS A 192 -10.75 39.20 25.09
CA CYS A 192 -10.05 40.41 24.70
C CYS A 192 -8.73 40.57 25.46
N PRO A 193 -7.69 41.15 24.85
CA PRO A 193 -7.58 41.58 23.45
C PRO A 193 -7.56 40.41 22.45
N PRO A 194 -7.82 40.63 21.15
CA PRO A 194 -7.65 39.59 20.12
C PRO A 194 -6.22 39.07 20.10
N GLU A 195 -6.04 37.87 19.58
CA GLU A 195 -4.72 37.27 19.40
C GLU A 195 -3.82 38.16 18.53
N ASN A 196 -2.58 38.38 18.99
CA ASN A 196 -1.58 39.13 18.25
C ASN A 196 -0.85 38.23 17.24
N ASP A 197 -1.49 37.99 16.10
CA ASP A 197 -0.91 37.23 14.98
C ASP A 197 0.12 38.04 14.14
N GLU A 198 0.27 39.35 14.39
CA GLU A 198 1.27 40.20 13.72
C GLU A 198 2.66 40.07 14.38
N ALA A 199 2.73 39.76 15.67
CA ALA A 199 3.97 39.50 16.36
C ALA A 199 4.59 38.17 15.91
N SER A 200 5.89 38.19 15.59
CA SER A 200 6.61 36.95 15.29
C SER A 200 6.61 36.03 16.52
N PRO A 201 6.32 34.72 16.36
CA PRO A 201 6.28 33.80 17.49
C PRO A 201 7.67 33.69 18.14
N ALA A 202 7.69 33.57 19.46
CA ALA A 202 8.92 33.45 20.22
C ALA A 202 9.50 32.05 20.03
N LEU A 203 10.71 31.96 19.45
CA LEU A 203 11.41 30.70 19.22
C LEU A 203 12.09 30.21 20.51
N ILE A 204 11.97 28.91 20.79
CA ILE A 204 12.68 28.24 21.87
C ILE A 204 14.14 28.05 21.45
N ASN A 205 15.05 28.70 22.18
CA ASN A 205 16.47 28.48 21.97
C ASN A 205 16.85 27.05 22.41
N GLU A 206 17.85 26.48 21.74
CA GLU A 206 18.34 25.11 21.98
C GLU A 206 17.38 23.98 21.63
N VAL A 207 16.22 24.26 21.01
CA VAL A 207 15.25 23.23 20.61
C VAL A 207 15.87 22.11 19.77
N LEU A 208 16.83 22.45 18.90
CA LEU A 208 17.56 21.50 18.06
C LEU A 208 18.46 20.52 18.85
N ASN A 209 18.89 20.90 20.06
CA ASN A 209 19.70 20.07 20.95
C ASN A 209 18.86 19.06 21.73
N PHE A 210 17.53 19.11 21.62
CA PHE A 210 16.66 18.17 22.33
C PHE A 210 16.91 16.75 21.84
N THR A 211 16.80 15.79 22.75
CA THR A 211 16.99 14.37 22.48
C THR A 211 15.68 13.62 22.58
N ILE A 212 15.41 12.78 21.59
CA ILE A 212 14.20 11.97 21.47
C ILE A 212 14.61 10.51 21.55
N PHE A 213 14.13 9.83 22.58
CA PHE A 213 14.30 8.39 22.74
C PHE A 213 13.08 7.66 22.19
N ILE A 214 13.28 6.89 21.12
CA ILE A 214 12.25 6.08 20.47
C ILE A 214 12.31 4.66 21.01
N LYS A 215 11.33 4.28 21.84
CA LYS A 215 11.16 2.89 22.28
C LYS A 215 10.17 2.22 21.36
N ASN A 216 10.61 1.17 20.67
CA ASN A 216 9.73 0.39 19.81
C ASN A 216 9.79 -1.10 20.21
N PHE A 217 8.61 -1.66 20.46
CA PHE A 217 8.39 -3.07 20.66
C PHE A 217 7.61 -3.61 19.47
N ILE A 218 8.03 -4.76 18.97
CA ILE A 218 7.41 -5.43 17.82
C ILE A 218 7.11 -6.88 18.13
N GLU A 219 6.10 -7.40 17.47
CA GLU A 219 5.72 -8.81 17.49
C GLU A 219 5.37 -9.28 16.08
N PHE A 220 5.94 -10.41 15.68
CA PHE A 220 5.55 -11.15 14.49
C PHE A 220 4.62 -12.29 14.92
N PRO A 221 3.29 -12.10 14.85
CA PRO A 221 2.32 -12.99 15.46
C PRO A 221 2.31 -14.38 14.83
N VAL A 222 2.63 -14.51 13.53
CA VAL A 222 2.67 -15.82 12.85
C VAL A 222 3.77 -16.71 13.43
N PHE A 223 4.86 -16.11 13.91
CA PHE A 223 5.98 -16.82 14.52
C PHE A 223 6.01 -16.73 16.05
N ALA A 224 5.10 -15.97 16.67
CA ALA A 224 5.07 -15.63 18.09
C ALA A 224 6.42 -15.08 18.61
N VAL A 225 7.12 -14.29 17.79
CA VAL A 225 8.42 -13.69 18.13
C VAL A 225 8.23 -12.24 18.52
N LYS A 226 8.64 -11.89 19.74
CA LYS A 226 8.66 -10.52 20.25
C LYS A 226 10.07 -9.97 20.23
N HIS A 227 10.22 -8.72 19.82
CA HIS A 227 11.51 -8.04 19.79
C HIS A 227 11.39 -6.54 20.07
N LYS A 228 12.52 -5.86 20.24
CA LYS A 228 12.60 -4.45 20.58
C LYS A 228 13.81 -3.82 19.90
N ASN A 229 13.75 -2.54 19.60
CA ASN A 229 14.88 -1.81 18.97
C ASN A 229 16.05 -1.52 19.92
N MET A 230 15.88 -1.78 21.23
CA MET A 230 16.86 -1.48 22.27
C MET A 230 17.75 -2.68 22.57
N VAL A 231 19.06 -2.43 22.71
CA VAL A 231 20.00 -3.38 23.31
C VAL A 231 19.70 -3.53 24.81
N ASP A 232 19.91 -4.72 25.37
CA ASP A 232 19.58 -5.02 26.77
C ASP A 232 20.35 -4.12 27.77
N ASP A 233 21.63 -3.82 27.51
CA ASP A 233 22.47 -2.93 28.31
C ASP A 233 22.73 -1.58 27.59
N LEU A 234 21.67 -0.78 27.43
CA LEU A 234 21.78 0.50 26.73
C LEU A 234 22.59 1.53 27.54
N LYS A 235 23.83 1.80 27.11
CA LYS A 235 24.64 2.92 27.60
C LYS A 235 24.13 4.26 27.02
N PRO A 236 24.39 5.40 27.67
CA PRO A 236 24.11 6.71 27.09
C PRO A 236 24.78 6.82 25.71
N CYS A 237 23.97 7.05 24.68
CA CYS A 237 24.41 7.15 23.30
C CYS A 237 23.57 8.19 22.57
N VAL A 238 24.10 8.66 21.43
CA VAL A 238 23.36 9.45 20.45
C VAL A 238 23.52 8.75 19.11
N PHE A 239 22.43 8.65 18.35
CA PHE A 239 22.41 8.00 17.06
C PHE A 239 23.28 8.74 16.05
N HIS A 240 24.07 7.96 15.32
CA HIS A 240 24.79 8.40 14.14
C HIS A 240 24.73 7.32 13.08
N ALA A 241 24.51 7.73 11.83
CA ALA A 241 24.34 6.82 10.70
C ALA A 241 25.52 5.86 10.49
N ASN A 242 26.75 6.22 10.90
CA ASN A 242 27.93 5.36 10.70
C ASN A 242 28.52 4.81 12.00
N LEU A 243 28.53 5.59 13.09
CA LEU A 243 29.20 5.21 14.33
C LEU A 243 28.30 4.41 15.28
N SER A 244 27.00 4.75 15.36
CA SER A 244 26.09 4.26 16.40
C SER A 244 24.68 3.99 15.84
N LYS A 245 24.61 3.14 14.81
CA LYS A 245 23.35 2.74 14.15
C LYS A 245 22.32 2.08 15.09
N ASP A 246 22.79 1.46 16.16
CA ASP A 246 21.94 0.72 17.10
C ASP A 246 21.33 1.63 18.19
N CYS A 247 21.71 2.92 18.24
CA CYS A 247 21.25 3.81 19.29
C CYS A 247 19.83 4.35 19.00
N PRO A 248 18.85 4.18 19.90
CA PRO A 248 17.48 4.64 19.71
C PRO A 248 17.26 6.11 20.14
N ILE A 249 18.32 6.87 20.41
CA ILE A 249 18.26 8.24 20.91
C ILE A 249 18.75 9.19 19.81
N PHE A 250 17.88 10.08 19.35
CA PHE A 250 18.14 10.99 18.25
C PHE A 250 18.13 12.44 18.73
N THR A 251 19.00 13.29 18.21
CA THR A 251 18.84 14.73 18.37
C THR A 251 17.77 15.25 17.43
N LEU A 252 17.04 16.28 17.84
CA LEU A 252 16.05 16.92 16.98
C LEU A 252 16.72 17.53 15.73
N ASP A 253 17.92 18.10 15.91
CA ASP A 253 18.78 18.56 14.81
C ASP A 253 18.98 17.49 13.74
N TYR A 254 19.36 16.27 14.14
CA TYR A 254 19.58 15.18 13.21
C TYR A 254 18.30 14.83 12.43
N ILE A 255 17.16 14.75 13.12
CA ILE A 255 15.86 14.42 12.50
C ILE A 255 15.47 15.48 11.47
N VAL A 256 15.54 16.75 11.83
CA VAL A 256 15.14 17.86 10.95
C VAL A 256 16.08 17.97 9.75
N ASN A 257 17.39 17.82 9.95
CA ASN A 257 18.38 17.82 8.86
C ASN A 257 18.23 16.64 7.89
N GLN A 258 17.79 15.47 8.38
CA GLN A 258 17.50 14.33 7.50
C GLN A 258 16.17 14.49 6.75
N ALA A 259 15.15 15.08 7.41
CA ALA A 259 13.83 15.28 6.83
C ALA A 259 13.80 16.38 5.76
N GLU A 260 14.57 17.47 5.95
CA GLU A 260 14.64 18.61 5.03
C GLU A 260 16.10 19.09 4.86
N LYS A 261 16.56 19.12 3.61
CA LYS A 261 17.94 19.49 3.26
C LYS A 261 18.11 21.00 3.12
N ASP A 262 17.05 21.71 2.77
CA ASP A 262 17.06 23.16 2.61
C ASP A 262 17.09 23.89 3.98
N ALA A 263 18.04 24.81 4.17
CA ALA A 263 18.23 25.52 5.44
C ALA A 263 17.12 26.54 5.73
N GLU A 264 16.58 27.20 4.72
CA GLU A 264 15.51 28.19 4.89
C GLU A 264 14.20 27.51 5.26
N GLU A 265 13.89 26.40 4.59
CA GLU A 265 12.70 25.59 4.92
C GLU A 265 12.78 25.05 6.36
N ARG A 266 13.97 24.63 6.83
CA ARG A 266 14.15 24.20 8.23
C ARG A 266 13.88 25.33 9.24
N ASP A 267 14.39 26.54 9.03
CA ASP A 267 14.12 27.67 9.92
C ASP A 267 12.62 27.99 9.95
N LEU A 268 11.95 27.95 8.79
CA LEU A 268 10.51 28.14 8.70
C LEU A 268 9.74 27.02 9.41
N MET A 269 10.18 25.75 9.33
CA MET A 269 9.56 24.64 10.07
C MET A 269 9.67 24.84 11.59
N LEU A 270 10.76 25.42 12.09
CA LEU A 270 10.91 25.74 13.51
C LEU A 270 10.04 26.94 13.92
N ARG A 271 9.80 27.90 13.04
CA ARG A 271 8.99 29.09 13.36
C ARG A 271 7.49 28.87 13.19
N LEU A 272 7.07 28.15 12.15
CA LEU A 272 5.68 27.98 11.75
C LEU A 272 5.17 26.55 11.97
N GLY A 273 6.05 25.64 12.39
CA GLY A 273 5.76 24.23 12.59
C GLY A 273 5.82 23.41 11.30
N GLY A 274 5.86 22.09 11.45
CA GLY A 274 5.94 21.14 10.33
C GLY A 274 5.61 19.73 10.77
N VAL A 275 5.44 18.82 9.81
CA VAL A 275 5.10 17.43 10.08
C VAL A 275 6.17 16.52 9.50
N ILE A 276 6.79 15.70 10.35
CA ILE A 276 7.88 14.80 9.95
C ILE A 276 7.44 13.36 10.20
N SER A 277 7.61 12.50 9.20
CA SER A 277 7.52 11.05 9.32
C SER A 277 8.84 10.47 9.79
N VAL A 278 8.79 9.63 10.80
CA VAL A 278 9.89 8.78 11.25
C VAL A 278 9.47 7.35 11.00
N LYS A 279 9.99 6.73 9.93
CA LYS A 279 9.68 5.35 9.58
C LYS A 279 10.75 4.41 10.14
N LEU A 280 10.30 3.39 10.87
CA LEU A 280 11.09 2.27 11.36
C LEU A 280 10.74 1.05 10.50
N ASP A 281 11.67 0.57 9.69
CA ASP A 281 11.46 -0.60 8.83
C ASP A 281 12.21 -1.83 9.37
N TRP A 282 11.48 -2.92 9.60
CA TRP A 282 12.01 -4.16 10.15
C TRP A 282 12.03 -5.25 9.07
N ASP A 283 13.16 -5.48 8.42
CA ASP A 283 13.35 -6.62 7.52
C ASP A 283 14.18 -7.71 8.23
N CYS A 284 13.50 -8.72 8.75
CA CYS A 284 14.09 -9.66 9.68
C CYS A 284 14.15 -11.08 9.14
N ASP A 285 15.37 -11.62 9.12
CA ASP A 285 15.63 -13.02 8.82
C ASP A 285 15.78 -13.80 10.13
N LEU A 286 14.71 -14.49 10.54
CA LEU A 286 14.65 -15.19 11.82
C LEU A 286 15.54 -16.43 11.85
N ASP A 287 16.01 -16.92 10.70
CA ASP A 287 16.91 -18.08 10.62
C ASP A 287 18.34 -17.71 11.03
N ARG A 288 18.74 -16.46 10.83
CA ARG A 288 20.06 -15.92 11.26
C ARG A 288 20.10 -15.55 12.74
N GLY A 289 18.93 -15.51 13.38
CA GLY A 289 18.74 -15.18 14.79
C GLY A 289 18.19 -13.77 15.01
N ILE A 290 17.35 -13.65 16.04
CA ILE A 290 16.59 -12.42 16.33
C ILE A 290 17.48 -11.22 16.68
N LYS A 291 18.69 -11.41 17.20
CA LYS A 291 19.58 -10.30 17.59
C LYS A 291 20.11 -9.48 16.41
N LEU A 292 20.08 -10.05 15.20
CA LEU A 292 20.50 -9.37 13.96
C LEU A 292 19.34 -8.59 13.32
N CYS A 293 18.10 -8.85 13.73
CA CYS A 293 16.91 -8.11 13.32
C CYS A 293 16.96 -6.73 13.97
N LYS A 294 17.19 -5.70 13.17
CA LYS A 294 17.33 -4.31 13.63
C LYS A 294 16.52 -3.40 12.71
N PRO A 295 15.93 -2.32 13.22
CA PRO A 295 15.16 -1.41 12.39
C PRO A 295 16.07 -0.50 11.59
N GLU A 296 15.65 -0.19 10.37
CA GLU A 296 16.19 0.93 9.60
C GLU A 296 15.33 2.18 9.86
N TYR A 297 15.97 3.27 10.27
CA TYR A 297 15.31 4.54 10.54
C TYR A 297 15.39 5.45 9.31
N THR A 298 14.25 5.96 8.88
CA THR A 298 14.15 6.93 7.78
C THR A 298 13.31 8.12 8.21
N PHE A 299 13.72 9.32 7.80
CA PHE A 299 13.12 10.60 8.20
C PHE A 299 12.70 11.35 6.94
N ALA A 300 11.47 11.84 6.90
CA ALA A 300 10.96 12.58 5.75
C ALA A 300 9.93 13.62 6.18
N ARG A 301 9.94 14.79 5.56
CA ARG A 301 8.87 15.77 5.71
C ARG A 301 7.59 15.28 5.05
N LEU A 302 6.44 15.46 5.70
CA LEU A 302 5.11 15.05 5.20
C LEU A 302 4.26 16.24 4.74
N ASP A 303 4.43 17.41 5.35
CA ASP A 303 3.71 18.63 4.96
C ASP A 303 4.30 19.27 3.70
N VAL A 304 3.48 20.10 3.04
CA VAL A 304 3.88 20.80 1.81
C VAL A 304 4.94 21.87 2.16
N PRO A 305 6.07 21.95 1.44
CA PRO A 305 7.09 22.97 1.62
C PRO A 305 6.56 24.41 1.55
N PHE A 306 7.18 25.35 2.27
CA PHE A 306 6.73 26.72 2.39
C PHE A 306 6.90 27.55 1.11
N ARG A 307 7.83 27.16 0.24
CA ARG A 307 8.02 27.73 -1.11
C ARG A 307 6.81 27.57 -2.02
N GLU A 308 5.98 26.55 -1.79
CA GLU A 308 4.74 26.35 -2.54
C GLU A 308 3.62 27.16 -1.89
N LYS A 309 2.58 27.58 -2.64
CA LYS A 309 1.48 28.39 -2.08
C LYS A 309 0.50 27.48 -1.31
N PRO A 310 0.51 27.44 0.03
CA PRO A 310 -0.35 26.53 0.77
C PRO A 310 -1.66 27.25 1.11
N PHE A 311 -2.73 26.47 1.31
CA PHE A 311 -3.95 26.99 1.95
C PHE A 311 -3.71 27.30 3.44
N SER A 312 -2.87 26.51 4.12
CA SER A 312 -2.44 26.70 5.50
C SER A 312 -0.94 26.43 5.61
N ARG A 313 -0.19 27.34 6.23
CA ARG A 313 1.26 27.24 6.38
C ARG A 313 1.62 26.54 7.69
N GLY A 314 2.48 25.54 7.62
CA GLY A 314 3.07 24.86 8.77
C GLY A 314 2.05 24.06 9.60
N PHE A 315 2.40 23.81 10.86
CA PHE A 315 1.57 23.08 11.81
C PHE A 315 1.47 23.84 13.14
N ASN A 316 0.24 24.22 13.50
CA ASN A 316 -0.04 24.95 14.73
C ASN A 316 -1.40 24.57 15.32
N PHE A 317 -1.54 24.79 16.62
CA PHE A 317 -2.82 24.71 17.31
C PHE A 317 -2.86 25.69 18.48
N ARG A 318 -4.07 25.89 19.01
CA ARG A 318 -4.31 26.78 20.14
C ARG A 318 -4.79 26.00 21.34
N TYR A 319 -4.34 26.40 22.51
CA TYR A 319 -4.87 25.94 23.79
C TYR A 319 -4.88 27.11 24.76
N ALA A 320 -5.65 27.01 25.85
CA ALA A 320 -5.77 28.08 26.80
C ALA A 320 -5.67 27.57 28.24
N PHE A 321 -4.95 28.31 29.08
CA PHE A 321 -4.93 28.13 30.52
C PHE A 321 -5.89 29.12 31.17
N HIS A 322 -6.93 28.63 31.83
CA HIS A 322 -7.89 29.46 32.53
C HIS A 322 -7.44 29.71 33.97
N TRP A 323 -7.43 30.96 34.40
CA TRP A 323 -7.07 31.37 35.75
C TRP A 323 -7.95 32.54 36.21
N LYS A 324 -7.96 32.83 37.52
CA LYS A 324 -8.77 33.91 38.10
C LYS A 324 -7.87 34.93 38.77
N SER A 325 -8.08 36.21 38.45
CA SER A 325 -7.45 37.33 39.15
C SER A 325 -8.51 38.07 39.95
N THR A 326 -8.43 37.99 41.27
CA THR A 326 -9.24 38.72 42.27
C THR A 326 -10.78 38.51 42.17
N TYR A 327 -11.43 38.78 41.03
CA TYR A 327 -12.84 38.45 40.72
C TYR A 327 -13.13 38.20 39.22
N GLU A 328 -12.16 38.39 38.33
CA GLU A 328 -12.35 38.27 36.88
C GLU A 328 -11.81 36.94 36.35
N ASN A 329 -12.49 36.40 35.33
CA ASN A 329 -12.04 35.20 34.64
C ASN A 329 -11.02 35.59 33.56
N HIS A 330 -9.77 35.20 33.78
CA HIS A 330 -8.70 35.35 32.81
C HIS A 330 -8.46 34.04 32.06
N ARG A 331 -7.84 34.17 30.90
CA ARG A 331 -7.17 33.05 30.25
C ARG A 331 -5.89 33.52 29.62
N THR A 332 -4.92 32.63 29.60
CA THR A 332 -3.72 32.77 28.78
C THR A 332 -3.94 31.90 27.55
N LEU A 333 -4.16 32.54 26.40
CA LEU A 333 -4.27 31.85 25.11
C LEU A 333 -2.86 31.65 24.55
N THR A 334 -2.51 30.40 24.25
CA THR A 334 -1.24 30.06 23.62
C THR A 334 -1.51 29.45 22.25
N LYS A 335 -0.91 30.04 21.22
CA LYS A 335 -0.79 29.43 19.89
C LYS A 335 0.59 28.82 19.77
N ALA A 336 0.64 27.50 19.78
CA ALA A 336 1.87 26.75 19.67
C ALA A 336 2.14 26.37 18.20
N TYR A 337 3.36 26.63 17.77
CA TYR A 337 3.92 26.14 16.53
C TYR A 337 5.01 25.12 16.88
N GLY A 338 5.12 24.07 16.08
CA GLY A 338 6.02 23.00 16.43
C GLY A 338 6.11 21.91 15.41
N LEU A 339 6.99 20.97 15.71
CA LEU A 339 7.22 19.79 14.88
C LEU A 339 6.34 18.65 15.41
N ARG A 340 5.45 18.15 14.57
CA ARG A 340 4.72 16.91 14.84
C ARG A 340 5.48 15.75 14.19
N LEU A 341 6.06 14.89 15.02
CA LEU A 341 6.76 13.69 14.58
C LEU A 341 5.76 12.52 14.59
N ILE A 342 5.54 11.88 13.44
CA ILE A 342 4.67 10.72 13.28
C ILE A 342 5.56 9.50 13.09
N ILE A 343 5.41 8.50 13.96
CA ILE A 343 6.20 7.28 13.92
C ILE A 343 5.43 6.21 13.14
N ALA A 344 5.97 5.80 12.00
CA ALA A 344 5.41 4.73 11.18
C ALA A 344 6.28 3.47 11.33
N VAL A 345 5.69 2.36 11.75
CA VAL A 345 6.42 1.09 11.88
C VAL A 345 5.95 0.15 10.78
N SER A 346 6.91 -0.39 10.03
CA SER A 346 6.70 -1.36 8.96
C SER A 346 7.66 -2.53 9.19
N GLY A 347 7.31 -3.70 8.68
CA GLY A 347 8.24 -4.82 8.72
C GLY A 347 7.71 -6.11 8.15
N LYS A 348 8.66 -7.00 7.85
CA LYS A 348 8.44 -8.38 7.46
C LYS A 348 9.44 -9.27 8.19
N ALA A 349 8.99 -10.45 8.59
CA ALA A 349 9.87 -11.49 9.11
C ALA A 349 9.80 -12.73 8.21
N GLY A 350 10.94 -13.30 7.90
CA GLY A 350 11.07 -14.59 7.24
C GLY A 350 11.60 -15.65 8.20
N LYS A 351 11.00 -16.84 8.19
CA LYS A 351 11.52 -18.02 8.91
C LYS A 351 11.40 -19.26 8.04
N PHE A 352 12.40 -20.13 8.07
CA PHE A 352 12.38 -21.40 7.35
C PHE A 352 11.11 -22.20 7.67
N ASP A 353 10.44 -22.66 6.62
CA ASP A 353 9.25 -23.50 6.72
C ASP A 353 9.28 -24.60 5.65
N SER A 354 9.24 -25.86 6.09
CA SER A 354 9.33 -27.01 5.19
C SER A 354 8.13 -27.13 4.26
N ILE A 355 6.95 -26.67 4.68
CA ILE A 355 5.74 -26.66 3.85
C ILE A 355 5.91 -25.65 2.71
N THR A 356 6.33 -24.42 3.01
CA THR A 356 6.59 -23.38 2.02
C THR A 356 7.67 -23.80 1.03
N LEU A 357 8.77 -24.39 1.51
CA LEU A 357 9.80 -24.95 0.63
C LEU A 357 9.25 -26.04 -0.30
N SER A 358 8.42 -26.96 0.21
CA SER A 358 7.86 -28.05 -0.59
C SER A 358 6.89 -27.55 -1.66
N LEU A 359 6.01 -26.59 -1.30
CA LEU A 359 5.08 -25.95 -2.23
C LEU A 359 5.82 -25.20 -3.35
N ASN A 360 6.85 -24.44 -2.98
CA ASN A 360 7.66 -23.71 -3.95
C ASN A 360 8.49 -24.67 -4.82
N THR A 361 9.05 -25.75 -4.25
CA THR A 361 9.75 -26.78 -5.02
C THR A 361 8.82 -27.47 -6.02
N GLY A 362 7.59 -27.81 -5.63
CA GLY A 362 6.59 -28.38 -6.55
C GLY A 362 6.27 -27.44 -7.71
N SER A 363 6.11 -26.15 -7.42
CA SER A 363 5.91 -25.12 -8.44
C SER A 363 7.12 -24.98 -9.38
N LEU A 364 8.34 -25.03 -8.83
CA LEU A 364 9.58 -25.02 -9.61
C LEU A 364 9.68 -26.23 -10.56
N VAL A 365 9.34 -27.43 -10.08
CA VAL A 365 9.28 -28.65 -10.91
C VAL A 365 8.31 -28.47 -12.08
N GLY A 366 7.16 -27.84 -11.86
CA GLY A 366 6.20 -27.51 -12.92
C GLY A 366 6.77 -26.60 -14.01
N ILE A 367 7.55 -25.58 -13.63
CA ILE A 367 8.16 -24.61 -14.56
C ILE A 367 9.13 -25.30 -15.55
N PHE A 368 9.80 -26.39 -15.16
CA PHE A 368 10.67 -27.15 -16.08
C PHE A 368 9.91 -27.74 -17.28
N GLY A 369 8.60 -27.97 -17.17
CA GLY A 369 7.75 -28.43 -18.27
C GLY A 369 7.62 -27.40 -19.41
N LEU A 370 7.91 -26.12 -19.15
CA LEU A 370 7.92 -25.09 -20.20
C LEU A 370 9.07 -25.31 -21.19
N ALA A 371 10.24 -25.77 -20.72
CA ALA A 371 11.38 -26.05 -21.60
C ALA A 371 11.03 -27.16 -22.61
N THR A 372 10.35 -28.23 -22.16
CA THR A 372 9.88 -29.30 -23.04
C THR A 372 8.84 -28.79 -24.03
N PHE A 373 7.88 -27.98 -23.58
CA PHE A 373 6.87 -27.38 -24.44
C PHE A 373 7.48 -26.52 -25.57
N PHE A 374 8.43 -25.66 -25.25
CA PHE A 374 9.13 -24.85 -26.27
C PHE A 374 9.97 -25.72 -27.21
N CYS A 375 10.65 -26.73 -26.68
CA CYS A 375 11.41 -27.67 -27.51
C CYS A 375 10.51 -28.47 -28.45
N ASP A 376 9.30 -28.84 -28.04
CA ASP A 376 8.32 -29.54 -28.87
C ASP A 376 7.81 -28.66 -30.01
N ILE A 377 7.52 -27.37 -29.75
CA ILE A 377 7.18 -26.41 -30.80
C ILE A 377 8.31 -26.32 -31.83
N ILE A 378 9.56 -26.20 -31.37
CA ILE A 378 10.73 -26.09 -32.24
C ILE A 378 10.92 -27.38 -33.05
N LEU A 379 10.80 -28.54 -32.41
CA LEU A 379 10.91 -29.85 -33.04
C LEU A 379 9.84 -30.05 -34.14
N LEU A 380 8.57 -29.78 -33.81
CA LEU A 380 7.40 -30.09 -34.64
C LEU A 380 7.14 -29.05 -35.73
N HIS A 381 7.54 -27.78 -35.54
CA HIS A 381 7.23 -26.70 -36.49
C HIS A 381 8.47 -26.08 -37.14
N LEU A 382 9.59 -25.97 -36.43
CA LEU A 382 10.74 -25.18 -36.88
C LEU A 382 11.93 -26.03 -37.37
N SER A 383 11.96 -27.33 -37.05
CA SER A 383 13.06 -28.20 -37.48
C SER A 383 12.98 -28.54 -38.98
N LYS A 384 14.15 -28.68 -39.63
CA LYS A 384 14.26 -29.07 -41.06
C LYS A 384 13.60 -30.42 -41.38
N LYS A 385 13.50 -31.31 -40.38
CA LYS A 385 12.88 -32.65 -40.50
C LYS A 385 11.50 -32.74 -39.81
N SER A 386 10.84 -31.60 -39.58
CA SER A 386 9.56 -31.51 -38.87
C SER A 386 8.47 -32.45 -39.40
N ARG A 387 8.37 -32.63 -40.73
CA ARG A 387 7.41 -33.57 -41.35
C ARG A 387 7.65 -35.02 -40.93
N THR A 388 8.91 -35.43 -40.79
CA THR A 388 9.28 -36.77 -40.33
C THR A 388 8.96 -36.94 -38.85
N TYR A 389 9.28 -35.94 -38.02
CA TYR A 389 8.96 -35.99 -36.59
C TYR A 389 7.45 -36.02 -36.34
N ARG A 390 6.63 -35.23 -37.05
CA ARG A 390 5.17 -35.27 -36.94
C ARG A 390 4.57 -36.64 -37.24
N LYS A 391 5.11 -37.39 -38.20
CA LYS A 391 4.65 -38.76 -38.52
C LYS A 391 4.95 -39.77 -37.42
N HIS A 392 6.01 -39.54 -36.63
CA HIS A 392 6.38 -40.44 -35.53
C HIS A 392 5.73 -40.04 -34.20
N VAL A 393 5.39 -38.76 -34.04
CA VAL A 393 4.73 -38.22 -32.83
C VAL A 393 3.21 -38.34 -32.92
N PHE A 394 2.61 -38.09 -34.09
CA PHE A 394 1.16 -38.16 -34.29
C PHE A 394 0.76 -39.43 -35.05
N GLU A 395 -0.23 -40.15 -34.51
CA GLU A 395 -0.88 -41.27 -35.19
C GLU A 395 -2.22 -40.80 -35.77
N THR A 396 -2.39 -40.92 -37.09
CA THR A 396 -3.62 -40.50 -37.77
C THR A 396 -4.66 -41.61 -37.67
N VAL A 397 -5.63 -41.47 -36.76
CA VAL A 397 -6.73 -42.44 -36.61
C VAL A 397 -7.90 -42.04 -37.52
N LEU A 398 -8.12 -42.80 -38.60
CA LEU A 398 -9.36 -42.69 -39.38
C LEU A 398 -10.49 -43.35 -38.60
N SER A 399 -11.39 -42.53 -38.05
CA SER A 399 -12.62 -43.02 -37.44
C SER A 399 -13.50 -43.65 -38.52
N ARG A 400 -13.50 -44.97 -38.63
CA ARG A 400 -14.48 -45.71 -39.44
C ARG A 400 -15.84 -45.58 -38.78
N THR A 401 -16.61 -44.57 -39.15
CA THR A 401 -18.06 -44.61 -38.98
C THR A 401 -18.56 -45.84 -39.75
N ARG A 402 -19.19 -46.80 -39.07
CA ARG A 402 -19.75 -48.01 -39.69
C ARG A 402 -20.84 -47.62 -40.70
N LEU A 403 -20.46 -47.39 -41.95
CA LEU A 403 -21.32 -47.55 -43.10
C LEU A 403 -20.73 -48.69 -43.92
N ASN A 404 -21.55 -49.72 -44.13
CA ASN A 404 -21.34 -50.89 -44.99
C ASN A 404 -20.93 -52.18 -44.27
N SER A 405 -21.92 -52.84 -43.67
CA SER A 405 -22.03 -54.31 -43.69
C SER A 405 -23.51 -54.74 -43.68
N VAL A 406 -24.24 -54.38 -44.75
CA VAL A 406 -25.45 -55.08 -45.19
C VAL A 406 -25.30 -55.26 -46.69
N PHE A 407 -24.57 -56.29 -47.11
CA PHE A 407 -24.89 -57.04 -48.33
C PHE A 407 -24.09 -58.33 -48.29
N GLN A 408 -24.82 -59.43 -48.16
CA GLN A 408 -24.32 -60.81 -48.16
C GLN A 408 -23.59 -61.12 -49.47
N ARG A 409 -22.55 -61.94 -49.36
CA ARG A 409 -21.95 -62.66 -50.49
C ARG A 409 -22.59 -64.07 -50.57
N PRO A 410 -22.82 -64.60 -51.77
CA PRO A 410 -22.46 -66.00 -52.04
C PRO A 410 -21.61 -66.16 -53.33
N PRO A 411 -21.07 -67.37 -53.63
CA PRO A 411 -19.73 -67.54 -54.20
C PRO A 411 -19.63 -68.12 -55.63
N ASP A 412 -18.37 -68.13 -56.12
CA ASP A 412 -17.72 -68.91 -57.20
C ASP A 412 -18.11 -68.71 -58.68
N LEU A 413 -17.16 -68.24 -59.52
CA LEU A 413 -16.34 -69.07 -60.44
C LEU A 413 -15.54 -68.24 -61.47
N THR A 414 -14.36 -68.77 -61.81
CA THR A 414 -13.50 -68.59 -63.01
C THR A 414 -12.57 -67.38 -63.16
N GLN A 415 -11.34 -67.73 -63.54
CA GLN A 415 -10.18 -66.91 -63.93
C GLN A 415 -10.50 -65.94 -65.08
N ILE A 416 -9.80 -64.79 -65.12
CA ILE A 416 -9.06 -64.28 -66.29
C ILE A 416 -8.03 -63.26 -65.77
N ASP A 417 -6.79 -63.48 -66.20
CA ASP A 417 -5.63 -62.59 -66.09
C ASP A 417 -5.84 -61.38 -67.01
N ILE A 418 -5.47 -60.14 -66.62
CA ILE A 418 -5.09 -59.03 -67.52
C ILE A 418 -4.40 -57.93 -66.69
N LYS A 419 -3.12 -57.69 -67.02
CA LYS A 419 -2.38 -56.44 -66.80
C LYS A 419 -3.19 -55.26 -67.33
N GLU A 420 -3.13 -54.09 -66.68
CA GLU A 420 -2.52 -52.88 -67.26
C GLU A 420 -2.91 -51.62 -66.46
N LYS A 421 -2.00 -50.67 -66.55
CA LYS A 421 -1.85 -49.39 -65.87
C LYS A 421 -2.80 -48.34 -66.46
N SER A 422 -3.10 -47.34 -65.63
CA SER A 422 -3.42 -45.94 -65.97
C SER A 422 -4.65 -45.63 -66.84
N THR A 423 -5.46 -44.66 -66.40
CA THR A 423 -5.56 -43.30 -66.99
C THR A 423 -6.88 -42.67 -66.52
N ILE A 424 -6.82 -41.68 -65.63
CA ILE A 424 -7.18 -40.26 -65.85
C ILE A 424 -8.60 -40.09 -66.42
N LEU A 425 -9.50 -39.55 -65.59
CA LEU A 425 -10.63 -38.77 -66.06
C LEU A 425 -10.40 -37.32 -65.62
N GLU A 426 -9.76 -36.55 -66.49
CA GLU A 426 -9.82 -35.09 -66.47
C GLU A 426 -11.02 -34.67 -67.33
N THR A 427 -11.95 -33.94 -66.73
CA THR A 427 -12.71 -32.92 -67.46
C THR A 427 -12.61 -31.63 -66.65
N THR A 428 -11.68 -30.80 -67.11
CA THR A 428 -11.59 -29.38 -66.85
C THR A 428 -12.87 -28.70 -67.34
N THR A 429 -13.59 -28.03 -66.45
CA THR A 429 -14.46 -26.92 -66.85
C THR A 429 -14.32 -25.80 -65.82
N SER A 430 -13.71 -24.72 -66.30
CA SER A 430 -13.77 -23.34 -65.82
C SER A 430 -13.64 -23.07 -64.31
N ARG A 431 -12.42 -22.68 -63.94
CA ARG A 431 -12.06 -21.96 -62.72
C ARG A 431 -12.63 -20.53 -62.76
N THR A 432 -13.95 -20.38 -62.65
CA THR A 432 -14.60 -19.09 -62.35
C THR A 432 -16.01 -19.21 -61.75
N ASP A 433 -16.68 -20.36 -61.81
CA ASP A 433 -18.09 -20.45 -61.36
C ASP A 433 -18.31 -21.20 -60.02
N LEU A 434 -17.29 -21.86 -59.45
CA LEU A 434 -17.41 -22.51 -58.13
C LEU A 434 -17.14 -21.57 -56.94
N VAL A 435 -16.66 -20.35 -57.21
CA VAL A 435 -16.44 -19.32 -56.17
C VAL A 435 -17.75 -18.62 -55.80
N ASN A 436 -18.77 -18.65 -56.67
CA ASN A 436 -20.07 -18.01 -56.41
C ASN A 436 -21.12 -18.93 -55.75
N ALA A 437 -20.96 -20.26 -55.80
CA ALA A 437 -21.93 -21.19 -55.19
C ALA A 437 -21.65 -21.54 -53.71
N MET A 438 -20.47 -21.22 -53.16
CA MET A 438 -20.20 -21.35 -51.72
C MET A 438 -20.42 -20.06 -50.92
N TYR A 439 -20.71 -18.93 -51.60
CA TYR A 439 -20.98 -17.64 -50.95
C TYR A 439 -22.47 -17.39 -50.62
N GLU A 440 -23.40 -18.23 -51.11
CA GLU A 440 -24.84 -18.07 -50.87
C GLU A 440 -25.43 -18.92 -49.72
N ASN A 441 -24.71 -19.89 -49.16
CA ASN A 441 -25.23 -20.71 -48.06
C ASN A 441 -24.72 -20.33 -46.65
N ASN A 442 -23.76 -19.40 -46.53
CA ASN A 442 -23.29 -18.93 -45.21
C ASN A 442 -23.79 -17.53 -44.83
N THR A 443 -24.58 -16.86 -45.67
CA THR A 443 -25.20 -15.55 -45.39
C THR A 443 -26.57 -15.64 -44.71
N LYS A 444 -27.02 -16.82 -44.27
CA LYS A 444 -28.25 -16.98 -43.45
C LYS A 444 -28.03 -17.29 -41.96
N SER A 445 -26.79 -17.37 -41.45
CA SER A 445 -26.57 -17.66 -40.02
C SER A 445 -25.70 -16.65 -39.25
N LEU A 446 -25.30 -15.53 -39.86
CA LEU A 446 -24.53 -14.49 -39.19
C LEU A 446 -25.12 -13.09 -39.44
N ARG A 447 -26.15 -12.73 -38.66
CA ARG A 447 -26.35 -11.35 -38.15
C ARG A 447 -27.40 -11.36 -37.03
N LYS A 448 -27.06 -10.66 -35.94
CA LYS A 448 -27.72 -10.53 -34.62
C LYS A 448 -27.26 -11.63 -33.66
N THR A 449 -26.40 -11.40 -32.67
CA THR A 449 -26.21 -10.19 -31.84
C THR A 449 -24.80 -10.12 -31.26
N SER A 450 -24.12 -8.98 -31.42
CA SER A 450 -23.05 -8.53 -30.52
C SER A 450 -23.66 -7.66 -29.42
N SER A 451 -23.27 -7.88 -28.16
CA SER A 451 -22.94 -6.79 -27.23
C SER A 451 -22.32 -7.38 -25.96
N THR A 452 -21.34 -6.65 -25.44
CA THR A 452 -20.33 -7.02 -24.44
C THR A 452 -20.61 -6.48 -23.04
N ARG A 453 -20.28 -7.30 -22.02
CA ARG A 453 -19.82 -6.97 -20.62
C ARG A 453 -20.85 -6.40 -19.61
N PRO A 454 -20.60 -6.42 -18.27
CA PRO A 454 -19.46 -6.92 -17.48
C PRO A 454 -19.82 -7.85 -16.29
N LEU A 455 -18.82 -8.50 -15.66
CA LEU A 455 -18.91 -9.04 -14.30
C LEU A 455 -18.12 -8.11 -13.36
N THR A 456 -18.84 -7.42 -12.47
CA THR A 456 -18.32 -6.67 -11.33
C THR A 456 -18.75 -7.34 -10.04
N LEU A 457 -17.80 -7.41 -9.11
CA LEU A 457 -17.90 -7.86 -7.72
C LEU A 457 -18.68 -6.88 -6.82
N THR A 458 -18.99 -7.41 -5.62
CA THR A 458 -19.38 -6.78 -4.34
C THR A 458 -20.90 -6.57 -4.17
N ASN A 459 -21.55 -6.93 -3.05
CA ASN A 459 -21.19 -6.63 -1.67
C ASN A 459 -22.16 -7.27 -0.64
N SER A 460 -21.65 -7.47 0.59
CA SER A 460 -22.29 -7.17 1.89
C SER A 460 -23.78 -7.47 2.13
N GLU A 461 -24.06 -8.46 2.98
CA GLU A 461 -25.25 -8.50 3.84
C GLU A 461 -25.10 -7.52 5.02
N LYS A 462 -26.02 -6.56 5.14
CA LYS A 462 -26.38 -5.93 6.41
C LYS A 462 -27.88 -5.71 6.47
N MET A 463 -28.49 -6.39 7.45
CA MET A 463 -29.66 -6.04 8.26
C MET A 463 -30.24 -4.62 8.05
N LYS A 464 -31.55 -4.57 7.80
CA LYS A 464 -32.38 -3.39 8.07
C LYS A 464 -33.34 -3.68 9.21
N VAL A 465 -33.33 -2.76 10.16
CA VAL A 465 -34.21 -2.59 11.31
C VAL A 465 -35.59 -2.10 10.83
N HIS A 466 -36.65 -2.66 11.43
CA HIS A 466 -38.01 -2.11 11.43
C HIS A 466 -38.18 -1.14 12.63
N PRO A 467 -38.92 -0.03 12.51
CA PRO A 467 -39.38 0.75 13.65
C PRO A 467 -40.85 0.44 13.99
N GLU A 468 -41.16 0.68 15.28
CA GLU A 468 -42.45 0.99 15.95
C GLU A 468 -43.03 -0.01 16.97
N GLU A 469 -43.35 0.60 18.14
CA GLU A 469 -44.25 0.21 19.26
C GLU A 469 -43.80 -0.88 20.25
N GLU A 470 -43.16 -0.51 21.37
CA GLU A 470 -43.75 -0.15 22.69
C GLU A 470 -42.66 0.39 23.65
#